data_AF-A0A382IUE9-F1
#
_entry.id   AF-A0A382IUE9-F1
#
_cell.length_a   1.000
_cell.length_b   1.000
_cell.length_c   1.000
_cell.angle_alpha   90.00
_cell.angle_beta   90.00
_cell.angle_gamma   90.00
#
_symmetry.space_group_name_H-M   'P 1'
#
loop_
_entity.id
_entity.type
_entity.pdbx_description
1 polymer ?
#
loop_
_entity_poly.entity_id
_entity_poly.type
_entity_poly.pdbx_seq_one_letter_code
_entity_poly.pdbx_strand_id
1 'polypeptide(L)'
;MKAFPTLFRLGVACGLLSLMLPLAKAAKVERPNYIIIFCDDLGYADIGPFGSENHRTPNLDRMAADGRRFTSFYVTSGVCSPS
;
A
#
# COMPACT_ATOMS: atom_id res chain seq x y z
N MET A 1 -38.33 -45.39 -18.05
CA MET A 1 -36.92 -45.71 -18.38
C MET A 1 -36.19 -44.61 -19.18
N LYS A 2 -36.52 -43.30 -19.05
CA LYS A 2 -35.88 -42.21 -19.82
C LYS A 2 -34.93 -41.31 -18.99
N ALA A 3 -34.80 -41.53 -17.68
CA ALA A 3 -34.07 -40.63 -16.77
C ALA A 3 -32.54 -40.88 -16.72
N PHE A 4 -32.10 -42.10 -17.04
CA PHE A 4 -30.69 -42.51 -16.96
C PHE A 4 -29.74 -41.76 -17.91
N PRO A 5 -30.06 -41.56 -19.21
CA PRO A 5 -29.16 -40.84 -20.12
C PRO A 5 -29.11 -39.33 -19.88
N THR A 6 -30.15 -38.75 -19.28
CA THR A 6 -30.23 -37.32 -18.96
C THR A 6 -29.35 -36.97 -17.77
N LEU A 7 -29.35 -37.81 -16.72
CA LEU A 7 -28.45 -37.67 -15.56
C LEU A 7 -26.98 -37.82 -15.96
N PHE A 8 -26.66 -38.74 -16.86
CA PHE A 8 -25.29 -38.93 -17.37
C PHE A 8 -24.81 -37.73 -18.19
N ARG A 9 -25.68 -37.17 -19.05
CA ARG A 9 -25.36 -35.95 -19.84
C ARG A 9 -25.18 -34.71 -18.96
N LEU A 10 -25.96 -34.56 -17.90
CA LEU A 10 -25.83 -33.46 -16.95
C LEU A 10 -24.52 -33.56 -16.16
N GLY A 11 -24.12 -34.76 -15.76
CA GLY A 11 -22.84 -35.01 -15.08
C GLY A 11 -21.63 -34.69 -15.95
N VAL A 12 -21.65 -35.06 -17.24
CA VAL A 12 -20.57 -34.74 -18.20
C VAL A 12 -20.52 -33.23 -18.50
N ALA A 13 -21.67 -32.57 -18.63
CA ALA A 13 -21.72 -31.12 -18.83
C ALA A 13 -21.17 -30.34 -17.62
N CYS A 14 -21.48 -30.77 -16.40
CA CYS A 14 -20.91 -30.17 -15.18
C CYS A 14 -19.39 -30.43 -15.06
N GLY A 15 -18.91 -31.60 -15.45
CA GLY A 15 -17.48 -31.93 -15.45
C GLY A 15 -16.66 -31.17 -16.51
N LEU A 16 -17.26 -30.87 -17.66
CA LEU A 16 -16.64 -30.01 -18.68
C LEU A 16 -16.65 -28.53 -18.28
N LEU A 17 -17.71 -28.09 -17.59
CA LEU A 17 -17.81 -26.71 -17.09
C LEU A 17 -16.82 -26.43 -15.96
N SER A 18 -16.54 -27.41 -15.09
CA SER A 18 -15.55 -27.27 -14.02
C SER A 18 -14.10 -27.24 -14.55
N LEU A 19 -13.82 -27.84 -15.71
CA LEU A 19 -12.50 -27.74 -16.38
C LEU A 19 -12.25 -26.37 -17.03
N MET A 20 -13.31 -25.60 -17.30
CA MET A 20 -13.23 -24.27 -17.91
C MET A 20 -13.18 -23.13 -16.88
N LEU A 21 -13.30 -23.42 -15.58
CA LEU A 21 -13.13 -22.40 -14.55
C LEU A 21 -11.64 -22.06 -14.38
N PRO A 22 -11.23 -20.80 -14.59
CA PRO A 22 -9.87 -20.40 -14.30
C PRO A 22 -9.62 -20.54 -12.81
N LEU A 23 -8.57 -21.28 -12.45
CA LEU A 23 -8.10 -21.37 -11.08
C LEU A 23 -7.55 -19.99 -10.69
N ALA A 24 -8.41 -19.12 -10.15
CA ALA A 24 -8.03 -17.82 -9.64
C ALA A 24 -7.00 -18.03 -8.53
N LYS A 25 -5.73 -17.77 -8.84
CA LYS A 25 -4.66 -17.78 -7.86
C LYS A 25 -4.95 -16.67 -6.85
N ALA A 26 -5.21 -17.05 -5.60
CA ALA A 26 -5.41 -16.08 -4.53
C ALA A 26 -4.18 -15.16 -4.49
N ALA A 27 -4.42 -13.86 -4.72
CA ALA A 27 -3.37 -12.87 -4.61
C ALA A 27 -2.90 -12.86 -3.15
N LYS A 28 -1.65 -13.24 -2.91
CA LYS A 28 -1.04 -13.14 -1.59
C LYS A 28 -0.99 -11.65 -1.24
N VAL A 29 -1.76 -11.24 -0.24
CA VAL A 29 -1.72 -9.87 0.27
C VAL A 29 -0.37 -9.68 0.93
N GLU A 30 0.55 -9.03 0.23
CA GLU A 30 1.83 -8.64 0.80
C GLU A 30 1.59 -7.52 1.80
N ARG A 31 2.01 -7.75 3.05
CA ARG A 31 1.94 -6.73 4.09
C ARG A 31 3.08 -5.74 3.85
N PRO A 32 2.80 -4.43 3.78
CA PRO A 32 3.86 -3.45 3.65
C PRO A 32 4.71 -3.43 4.92
N ASN A 33 6.00 -3.12 4.75
CA ASN A 33 6.85 -2.73 5.87
C ASN A 33 6.60 -1.26 6.19
N TYR A 34 6.59 -0.91 7.47
CA TYR A 34 6.50 0.48 7.92
C TYR A 34 7.84 0.87 8.54
N ILE A 35 8.44 1.94 8.03
CA ILE A 35 9.69 2.52 8.56
C ILE A 35 9.36 3.93 8.98
N ILE A 36 9.63 4.25 10.25
CA ILE A 36 9.46 5.60 10.80
C ILE A 36 10.86 6.20 10.95
N ILE A 37 11.10 7.28 10.23
CA ILE A 37 12.29 8.11 10.40
C ILE A 37 11.86 9.32 11.21
N PHE A 38 12.41 9.46 12.41
CA PHE A 38 12.11 10.56 13.32
C PHE A 38 13.40 11.33 13.61
N CYS A 39 13.36 12.64 13.36
CA CYS A 39 14.49 13.54 13.54
C CYS A 39 14.23 14.43 14.75
N ASP A 40 15.21 14.48 15.65
CA ASP A 40 15.18 15.38 16.81
C ASP A 40 15.47 16.82 16.37
N ASP A 41 14.79 17.77 17.00
CA ASP A 41 14.95 19.22 16.78
C ASP A 41 14.91 19.68 15.29
N LEU A 42 14.10 19.03 14.45
CA LEU A 42 13.93 19.42 13.04
C LEU A 42 12.84 20.49 12.89
N GLY A 43 13.24 21.71 12.57
CA GLY A 43 12.34 22.83 12.28
C GLY A 43 11.65 22.72 10.92
N TYR A 44 10.53 23.45 10.77
CA TYR A 44 9.70 23.39 9.55
C TYR A 44 10.48 23.71 8.28
N ALA A 45 11.26 24.80 8.28
CA ALA A 45 11.96 25.30 7.10
C ALA A 45 13.41 24.76 6.97
N ASP A 46 13.77 23.74 7.74
CA ASP A 46 15.15 23.24 7.77
C ASP A 46 15.49 22.38 6.54
N ILE A 47 14.48 21.78 5.89
CA ILE A 47 14.67 20.86 4.76
C ILE A 47 14.09 21.40 3.45
N GLY A 48 14.67 20.98 2.33
CA GLY A 48 14.30 21.41 0.98
C GLY A 48 12.80 21.30 0.68
N PRO A 49 12.08 20.22 1.06
CA PRO A 49 10.64 20.08 0.81
C PRO A 49 9.74 21.16 1.42
N PHE A 50 10.26 21.92 2.40
CA PHE A 50 9.55 22.99 3.09
C PHE A 50 10.22 24.37 2.91
N GLY A 51 11.13 24.50 1.95
CA GLY A 51 11.67 25.80 1.52
C GLY A 51 13.07 26.14 2.04
N SER A 52 13.83 25.17 2.56
CA SER A 52 15.22 25.41 2.94
C SER A 52 16.08 25.76 1.71
N GLU A 53 16.70 26.94 1.71
CA GLU A 53 17.67 27.36 0.69
C GLU A 53 19.12 27.04 1.09
N ASN A 54 19.36 26.82 2.39
CA ASN A 54 20.70 26.62 2.95
C ASN A 54 21.09 25.14 3.02
N HIS A 55 20.12 24.25 3.27
CA HIS A 55 20.39 22.83 3.51
C HIS A 55 20.00 21.98 2.30
N ARG A 56 20.97 21.25 1.74
CA ARG A 56 20.73 20.33 0.62
C ARG A 56 20.24 18.98 1.15
N THR A 57 18.99 18.62 0.85
CA THR A 57 18.35 17.40 1.34
C THR A 57 17.80 16.49 0.23
N PRO A 58 18.62 16.06 -0.75
CA PRO A 58 18.15 15.43 -1.99
C PRO A 58 17.31 14.15 -1.77
N ASN A 59 17.60 13.39 -0.70
CA ASN A 59 16.81 12.21 -0.37
C ASN A 59 15.42 12.57 0.16
N LEU A 60 15.31 13.63 0.97
CA LEU A 60 14.03 14.15 1.46
C LEU A 60 13.24 14.81 0.32
N ASP A 61 13.93 15.52 -0.57
CA ASP A 61 13.35 16.13 -1.78
C ASP A 61 12.67 15.07 -2.65
N ARG A 62 13.39 13.97 -2.92
CA ARG A 62 12.84 12.84 -3.66
C ARG A 62 11.67 12.17 -2.94
N MET A 63 11.78 11.92 -1.62
CA MET A 63 10.67 11.33 -0.85
C MET A 63 9.41 12.21 -0.85
N ALA A 64 9.58 13.52 -0.81
CA ALA A 64 8.48 14.47 -0.91
C ALA A 64 7.82 14.51 -2.29
N ALA A 65 8.61 14.33 -3.36
CA ALA A 65 8.12 14.27 -4.74
C ALA A 65 7.39 12.94 -5.04
N ASP A 66 7.94 11.82 -4.57
CA ASP A 66 7.38 10.48 -4.76
C ASP A 66 6.20 10.19 -3.80
N GLY A 67 6.04 11.01 -2.77
CA GLY A 67 5.12 10.77 -1.66
C GLY A 67 4.15 11.93 -1.40
N ARG A 68 3.85 12.14 -0.12
CA ARG A 68 2.97 13.22 0.34
C ARG A 68 3.67 14.04 1.41
N ARG A 69 3.56 15.37 1.29
CA ARG A 69 3.98 16.33 2.30
C ARG A 69 2.79 16.78 3.13
N PHE A 70 2.98 16.92 4.44
CA PHE A 70 2.03 17.55 5.34
C PHE A 70 2.56 18.92 5.73
N THR A 71 1.99 19.97 5.13
CA THR A 71 2.45 21.36 5.33
C THR A 71 1.91 22.01 6.61
N SER A 72 1.02 21.32 7.32
CA SER A 72 0.36 21.75 8.57
C SER A 72 0.36 20.60 9.59
N PHE A 73 1.53 20.00 9.81
CA PHE A 73 1.77 18.98 10.82
C PHE A 73 2.33 19.65 12.09
N TYR A 74 1.60 19.56 13.20
CA TYR A 74 1.97 20.21 14.45
C TYR A 74 2.15 19.16 15.55
N VAL A 75 3.19 19.35 16.36
CA VAL A 75 3.37 18.65 17.63
C VAL A 75 2.56 19.36 18.72
N THR A 76 2.15 18.61 19.74
CA THR A 76 1.35 19.16 20.84
C THR A 76 2.18 20.06 21.75
N SER A 77 3.48 19.79 21.85
CA SER A 77 4.45 20.57 22.61
C SER A 77 5.76 20.70 21.84
N GLY A 78 6.28 21.93 21.71
CA GLY A 78 7.50 22.24 20.97
C GLY A 78 8.80 22.05 21.78
N VAL A 79 8.82 21.07 22.68
CA VAL A 79 10.00 20.72 23.49
C VAL A 79 10.27 19.23 23.37
N CYS A 80 11.51 18.80 23.62
CA CYS A 80 11.91 17.39 23.55
C CYS A 80 11.30 16.49 24.67
N SER A 81 10.39 17.06 25.50
CA SER A 81 9.47 16.31 26.35
C SER A 81 8.26 15.83 25.50
N PRO A 82 7.10 15.36 26.02
CA PRO A 82 6.14 14.67 25.15
C PRO A 82 5.70 15.54 23.96
N SER A 83 5.99 15.04 22.75
CA SER A 83 5.64 15.65 21.45
C SER A 83 4.19 15.36 21.07
#